data_AF-A0A7S0JTT7-F1
#
_entry.id   AF-A0A7S0JTT7-F1
#
_cell.length_a   1.000
_cell.length_b   1.000
_cell.length_c   1.000
_cell.angle_alpha   90.00
_cell.angle_beta   90.00
_cell.angle_gamma   90.00
#
_symmetry.space_group_name_H-M   'P 1'
#
loop_
_entity.id
_entity.type
_entity.pdbx_description
1 polymer ?
#
loop_
_entity_poly.entity_id
_entity_poly.type
_entity_poly.pdbx_seq_one_letter_code
_entity_poly.pdbx_strand_id
1 'polypeptide(L)'
;AGTQARARSRSPAPFDRVGQALAMSGSAALGAAAAAAASFAEASADFHAIPKSGIARVDARGMSPEEFRVEFVAKNRPALIEHACDEWPGIRLWSLPEYLKRRGGDRVVTADVTPSGLGDAAVAVRGSEGEPVA
;
A
#
# COMPACT_ATOMS: atom_id res chain seq x y z
N ALA A 1 15.00 63.19 -28.92
CA ALA A 1 13.76 62.61 -29.45
C ALA A 1 13.84 61.09 -29.28
N GLY A 2 13.15 60.52 -28.30
CA GLY A 2 13.18 59.08 -28.00
C GLY A 2 11.83 58.45 -28.34
N THR A 3 11.80 57.58 -29.35
CA THR A 3 10.58 56.86 -29.76
C THR A 3 10.63 55.45 -29.21
N GLN A 4 9.84 55.17 -28.16
CA GLN A 4 9.65 53.82 -27.65
C GLN A 4 8.83 52.98 -28.64
N ALA A 5 9.42 51.89 -29.12
CA ALA A 5 8.74 50.87 -29.90
C ALA A 5 7.84 50.02 -28.99
N ARG A 6 6.52 50.19 -29.13
CA ARG A 6 5.51 49.41 -28.39
C ARG A 6 5.45 47.99 -28.98
N ALA A 7 6.01 47.02 -28.26
CA ALA A 7 5.89 45.61 -28.60
C ALA A 7 4.40 45.21 -28.65
N ARG A 8 3.90 44.87 -29.83
CA ARG A 8 2.54 44.34 -30.01
C ARG A 8 2.55 42.88 -29.58
N SER A 9 1.80 42.54 -28.53
CA SER A 9 1.55 41.13 -28.19
C SER A 9 0.79 40.48 -29.35
N ARG A 10 1.40 39.47 -29.98
CA ARG A 10 0.72 38.64 -30.97
C ARG A 10 -0.24 37.72 -30.23
N SER A 11 -1.52 37.81 -30.55
CA SER A 11 -2.53 36.88 -30.06
C SER A 11 -2.25 35.49 -30.65
N PRO A 12 -2.30 34.41 -29.85
CA PRO A 12 -1.98 33.06 -30.32
C PRO A 12 -2.98 32.60 -31.40
N ALA A 13 -2.49 31.80 -32.35
CA ALA A 13 -3.24 31.29 -33.49
C ALA A 13 -4.42 30.41 -33.02
N PRO A 14 -5.53 30.35 -33.77
CA PRO A 14 -6.75 29.67 -33.34
C PRO A 14 -6.55 28.16 -33.02
N PHE A 15 -5.62 27.49 -33.70
CA PHE A 15 -5.29 26.07 -33.44
C PHE A 15 -4.53 25.86 -32.12
N ASP A 16 -3.71 26.83 -31.68
CA ASP A 16 -3.02 26.77 -30.38
C ASP A 16 -4.00 26.91 -29.21
N ARG A 17 -5.09 27.67 -29.39
CA ARG A 17 -6.12 27.85 -28.34
C ARG A 17 -6.94 26.59 -28.09
N VAL A 18 -7.22 25.80 -29.12
CA VAL A 18 -7.96 24.53 -28.97
C VAL A 18 -7.09 23.50 -28.26
N GLY A 19 -5.80 23.41 -28.61
CA GLY A 19 -4.83 22.55 -27.90
C GLY A 19 -4.63 22.95 -26.44
N GLN A 20 -4.50 24.24 -26.15
CA GLN A 20 -4.42 24.75 -24.76
C GLN A 20 -5.72 24.52 -23.98
N ALA A 21 -6.90 24.72 -24.58
CA ALA A 21 -8.17 24.48 -23.92
C ALA A 21 -8.41 22.99 -23.62
N LEU A 22 -8.01 22.08 -24.52
CA LEU A 22 -8.07 20.63 -24.30
C LEU A 22 -7.08 20.16 -23.23
N ALA A 23 -5.85 20.70 -23.21
CA ALA A 23 -4.87 20.41 -22.17
C ALA A 23 -5.30 20.93 -20.78
N MET A 24 -5.89 22.13 -20.73
CA MET A 24 -6.48 22.71 -19.51
C MET A 24 -7.70 21.92 -19.03
N SER A 25 -8.53 21.43 -19.96
CA SER A 25 -9.68 20.57 -19.66
C SER A 25 -9.25 19.20 -19.12
N GLY A 26 -8.18 18.61 -19.68
CA GLY A 26 -7.58 17.37 -19.16
C GLY A 26 -6.96 17.55 -17.77
N SER A 27 -6.26 18.67 -17.53
CA SER A 27 -5.70 19.00 -16.21
C SER A 27 -6.79 19.27 -15.17
N ALA A 28 -7.89 19.91 -15.55
CA ALA A 28 -9.02 20.15 -14.66
C ALA A 28 -9.78 18.86 -14.31
N ALA A 29 -9.99 17.98 -15.31
CA ALA A 29 -10.60 16.67 -15.09
C ALA A 29 -9.74 15.78 -14.18
N LEU A 30 -8.42 15.78 -14.38
CA LEU A 30 -7.48 15.07 -13.51
C LEU A 30 -7.50 15.63 -12.08
N GLY A 31 -7.53 16.96 -11.93
CA GLY A 31 -7.67 17.62 -10.63
C GLY A 31 -8.95 17.25 -9.90
N ALA A 32 -10.08 17.20 -10.61
CA ALA A 32 -11.37 16.78 -10.04
C ALA A 32 -11.35 15.29 -9.62
N ALA A 33 -10.74 14.41 -10.43
CA ALA A 33 -10.59 13.00 -10.08
C ALA A 33 -9.71 12.80 -8.83
N ALA A 34 -8.61 13.54 -8.72
CA ALA A 34 -7.74 13.50 -7.55
C ALA A 34 -8.46 13.97 -6.28
N ALA A 35 -9.25 15.06 -6.38
CA ALA A 35 -10.05 15.55 -5.26
C ALA A 35 -11.13 14.54 -4.83
N ALA A 36 -11.79 13.88 -5.79
CA ALA A 36 -12.76 12.83 -5.50
C ALA A 36 -12.12 11.62 -4.82
N ALA A 37 -10.93 11.19 -5.29
CA ALA A 37 -10.18 10.10 -4.67
C ALA A 37 -9.75 10.44 -3.23
N ALA A 38 -9.27 11.66 -2.99
CA ALA A 38 -8.91 12.12 -1.65
C ALA A 38 -10.14 12.18 -0.72
N SER A 39 -11.26 12.73 -1.19
CA SER A 39 -12.51 12.78 -0.43
C SER A 39 -13.07 11.39 -0.13
N PHE A 40 -12.98 10.46 -1.09
CA PHE A 40 -13.37 9.07 -0.87
C PHE A 40 -12.45 8.39 0.14
N ALA A 41 -11.14 8.60 0.07
CA ALA A 41 -10.19 8.05 1.02
C ALA A 41 -10.49 8.53 2.45
N GLU A 42 -10.78 9.81 2.63
CA GLU A 42 -11.18 10.37 3.93
C GLU A 42 -12.54 9.82 4.40
N ALA A 43 -13.55 9.80 3.52
CA ALA A 43 -14.89 9.32 3.86
C ALA A 43 -14.94 7.81 4.15
N SER A 44 -14.06 7.03 3.50
CA SER A 44 -13.96 5.57 3.72
C SER A 44 -13.01 5.19 4.84
N ALA A 45 -12.15 6.12 5.30
CA ALA A 45 -11.17 5.87 6.35
C ALA A 45 -11.85 5.32 7.60
N ASP A 46 -12.92 5.95 8.09
CA ASP A 46 -13.61 5.49 9.31
C ASP A 46 -14.32 4.15 9.16
N PHE A 47 -14.78 3.81 7.95
CA PHE A 47 -15.51 2.56 7.69
C PHE A 47 -14.58 1.34 7.69
N HIS A 48 -13.36 1.51 7.17
CA HIS A 48 -12.34 0.47 7.11
C HIS A 48 -11.24 0.62 8.16
N ALA A 49 -11.27 1.70 8.95
CA ALA A 49 -10.32 1.92 10.03
C ALA A 49 -10.45 0.81 11.05
N ILE A 50 -9.28 0.37 11.53
CA ILE A 50 -9.22 -0.37 12.79
C ILE A 50 -9.78 0.57 13.85
N PRO A 51 -10.84 0.16 14.59
CA PRO A 51 -11.38 0.97 15.67
C PRO A 51 -10.27 1.42 16.62
N LYS A 52 -10.38 2.60 17.22
CA LYS A 52 -9.40 3.07 18.23
C LYS A 52 -9.26 2.09 19.42
N SER A 53 -10.28 1.26 19.65
CA SER A 53 -10.27 0.16 20.63
C SER A 53 -9.37 -1.02 20.23
N GLY A 54 -8.80 -1.02 19.03
CA GLY A 54 -7.99 -2.10 18.49
C GLY A 54 -8.75 -3.05 17.57
N ILE A 55 -8.04 -4.10 17.11
CA ILE A 55 -8.60 -5.17 16.28
C ILE A 55 -9.51 -6.05 17.16
N ALA A 56 -10.69 -6.38 16.64
CA ALA A 56 -11.61 -7.28 17.34
C ALA A 56 -10.97 -8.66 17.56
N ARG A 57 -11.14 -9.23 18.75
CA ARG A 57 -10.74 -10.60 19.08
C ARG A 57 -11.94 -11.51 19.03
N VAL A 58 -11.79 -12.68 18.41
CA VAL A 58 -12.87 -13.64 18.18
C VAL A 58 -12.39 -15.02 18.59
N ASP A 59 -13.14 -15.70 19.45
CA ASP A 59 -12.89 -17.10 19.77
C ASP A 59 -13.47 -18.01 18.67
N ALA A 60 -12.61 -18.76 17.98
CA ALA A 60 -13.01 -19.68 16.91
C ALA A 60 -13.97 -20.77 17.37
N ARG A 61 -13.98 -21.13 18.66
CA ARG A 61 -14.84 -22.20 19.20
C ARG A 61 -16.30 -21.78 19.34
N GLY A 62 -16.56 -20.46 19.38
CA GLY A 62 -17.87 -19.89 19.63
C GLY A 62 -18.48 -19.13 18.45
N MET A 63 -17.75 -18.96 17.34
CA MET A 63 -18.21 -18.21 16.18
C MET A 63 -18.51 -19.13 15.00
N SER A 64 -19.70 -18.99 14.41
CA SER A 64 -20.05 -19.69 13.17
C SER A 64 -19.40 -19.04 11.93
N PRO A 65 -19.20 -19.79 10.85
CA PRO A 65 -18.67 -19.24 9.60
C PRO A 65 -19.53 -18.10 9.02
N GLU A 66 -20.84 -18.17 9.17
CA GLU A 66 -21.76 -17.15 8.63
C GLU A 66 -21.67 -15.84 9.43
N GLU A 67 -21.58 -15.92 10.75
CA GLU A 67 -21.34 -14.75 11.61
C GLU A 67 -20.00 -14.10 11.26
N PHE A 68 -18.94 -14.88 11.11
CA PHE A 68 -17.63 -14.36 10.74
C PHE A 68 -17.66 -13.70 9.35
N ARG A 69 -18.36 -14.31 8.38
CA ARG A 69 -18.51 -13.78 7.02
C ARG A 69 -19.23 -12.43 7.02
N VAL A 70 -20.35 -12.33 7.72
CA VAL A 70 -21.15 -11.08 7.78
C VAL A 70 -20.38 -9.99 8.52
N GLU A 71 -19.75 -10.33 9.65
CA GLU A 71 -19.13 -9.33 10.52
C GLU A 71 -17.75 -8.86 10.06
N PHE A 72 -16.95 -9.72 9.44
CA PHE A 72 -15.56 -9.38 9.12
C PHE A 72 -15.30 -9.37 7.62
N VAL A 73 -15.66 -10.45 6.92
CA VAL A 73 -15.35 -10.59 5.48
C VAL A 73 -16.14 -9.57 4.64
N ALA A 74 -17.47 -9.55 4.77
CA ALA A 74 -18.34 -8.69 3.96
C ALA A 74 -18.11 -7.19 4.22
N LYS A 75 -17.65 -6.84 5.43
CA LYS A 75 -17.35 -5.47 5.84
C LYS A 75 -15.88 -5.07 5.61
N ASN A 76 -15.06 -5.99 5.10
CA ASN A 76 -13.61 -5.82 4.95
C ASN A 76 -12.95 -5.32 6.25
N ARG A 77 -13.28 -5.94 7.38
CA ARG A 77 -12.75 -5.60 8.70
C ARG A 77 -11.78 -6.67 9.20
N PRO A 78 -10.61 -6.30 9.74
CA PRO A 78 -9.68 -7.26 10.32
C PRO A 78 -10.20 -7.81 11.65
N ALA A 79 -9.81 -9.05 11.95
CA ALA A 79 -10.06 -9.71 13.24
C ALA A 79 -8.85 -10.56 13.64
N LEU A 80 -8.60 -10.65 14.94
CA LEU A 80 -7.69 -11.63 15.52
C LEU A 80 -8.51 -12.84 15.98
N ILE A 81 -8.30 -13.98 15.33
CA ILE A 81 -9.01 -15.22 15.64
C ILE A 81 -8.19 -16.03 16.65
N GLU A 82 -8.72 -16.18 17.85
CA GLU A 82 -8.17 -16.98 18.93
C GLU A 82 -8.63 -18.43 18.82
N HIS A 83 -7.85 -19.37 19.34
CA HIS A 83 -8.17 -20.80 19.40
C HIS A 83 -8.36 -21.51 18.04
N ALA A 84 -8.08 -20.85 16.92
CA ALA A 84 -8.25 -21.43 15.58
C ALA A 84 -7.29 -22.58 15.27
N CYS A 85 -6.13 -22.62 15.93
CA CYS A 85 -5.06 -23.57 15.65
C CYS A 85 -4.73 -24.48 16.84
N ASP A 86 -5.56 -24.52 17.89
CA ASP A 86 -5.25 -25.23 19.15
C ASP A 86 -4.94 -26.72 18.92
N GLU A 87 -5.60 -27.34 17.94
CA GLU A 87 -5.43 -28.75 17.60
C GLU A 87 -4.18 -29.01 16.73
N TRP A 88 -3.56 -27.97 16.18
CA TRP A 88 -2.42 -28.13 15.26
C TRP A 88 -1.19 -28.59 16.05
N PRO A 89 -0.58 -29.74 15.69
CA PRO A 89 0.63 -30.21 16.36
C PRO A 89 1.76 -29.17 16.32
N GLY A 90 1.80 -28.34 15.27
CA GLY A 90 2.79 -27.29 15.06
C GLY A 90 2.88 -26.29 16.23
N ILE A 91 1.75 -25.97 16.88
CA ILE A 91 1.74 -25.05 18.04
C ILE A 91 2.66 -25.53 19.17
N ARG A 92 2.79 -26.86 19.34
CA ARG A 92 3.67 -27.47 20.36
C ARG A 92 5.02 -27.90 19.83
N LEU A 93 5.09 -28.33 18.57
CA LEU A 93 6.27 -28.98 18.01
C LEU A 93 7.22 -27.99 17.34
N TRP A 94 6.73 -26.90 16.74
CA TRP A 94 7.59 -25.98 15.97
C TRP A 94 8.36 -25.00 16.85
N SER A 95 7.98 -24.84 18.12
CA SER A 95 8.78 -24.12 19.11
C SER A 95 10.05 -24.88 19.52
N LEU A 96 10.16 -26.17 19.20
CA LEU A 96 11.31 -27.01 19.51
C LEU A 96 12.30 -26.99 18.34
N PRO A 97 13.46 -26.30 18.45
CA PRO A 97 14.41 -26.22 17.34
C PRO A 97 14.86 -27.60 16.86
N GLU A 98 15.01 -28.55 17.78
CA GLU A 98 15.46 -29.89 17.44
C GLU A 98 14.39 -30.72 16.72
N TYR A 99 13.11 -30.41 16.90
CA TYR A 99 12.06 -31.01 16.08
C TYR A 99 12.19 -30.54 14.63
N LEU A 100 12.38 -29.23 14.42
CA LEU A 100 12.54 -28.67 13.07
C LEU A 100 13.81 -29.18 12.39
N LYS A 101 14.97 -29.18 13.08
CA LYS A 101 16.23 -29.73 12.54
C LYS A 101 16.10 -31.19 12.14
N ARG A 102 15.52 -32.05 12.99
CA ARG A 102 15.32 -33.47 12.66
C ARG A 102 14.36 -33.69 11.49
N ARG A 103 13.32 -32.85 11.34
CA ARG A 103 12.26 -33.04 10.34
C ARG A 103 12.60 -32.42 8.98
N GLY A 104 13.42 -31.38 8.96
CA GLY A 104 13.68 -30.63 7.72
C GLY A 104 14.98 -29.83 7.71
N GLY A 105 15.95 -30.15 8.58
CA GLY A 105 17.23 -29.42 8.63
C GLY A 105 18.01 -29.44 7.33
N ASP A 106 17.92 -30.53 6.57
CA ASP A 106 18.61 -30.68 5.27
C ASP A 106 17.76 -30.18 4.08
N ARG A 107 16.57 -29.65 4.34
CA ARG A 107 15.67 -29.18 3.29
C ARG A 107 16.07 -27.77 2.88
N VAL A 108 16.44 -27.61 1.61
CA VAL A 108 16.72 -26.30 1.02
C VAL A 108 15.42 -25.48 1.00
N VAL A 109 15.47 -24.28 1.58
CA VAL A 109 14.38 -23.30 1.58
C VAL A 109 14.88 -21.98 1.02
N THR A 110 13.97 -21.22 0.41
CA THR A 110 14.26 -19.85 -0.01
C THR A 110 14.22 -18.94 1.21
N ALA A 111 15.30 -18.21 1.46
CA ALA A 111 15.38 -17.22 2.51
C ALA A 111 15.65 -15.86 1.89
N ASP A 112 14.86 -14.86 2.26
CA ASP A 112 15.12 -13.48 1.88
C ASP A 112 16.22 -12.89 2.77
N VAL A 113 17.22 -12.27 2.14
CA VAL A 113 18.39 -11.72 2.83
C VAL A 113 18.48 -10.24 2.47
N THR A 114 18.03 -9.40 3.39
CA THR A 114 18.06 -7.95 3.24
C THR A 114 18.97 -7.30 4.28
N PRO A 115 19.89 -6.38 3.87
CA PRO A 115 20.81 -5.72 4.80
C PRO A 115 20.10 -4.93 5.92
N SER A 116 18.92 -4.39 5.62
CA SER A 116 18.11 -3.58 6.54
C SER A 116 17.00 -4.37 7.24
N GLY A 117 16.78 -5.64 6.88
CA GLY A 117 15.62 -6.43 7.31
C GLY A 117 14.29 -6.04 6.66
N LEU A 118 14.31 -5.19 5.63
CA LEU A 118 13.11 -4.73 4.92
C LEU A 118 12.94 -5.48 3.59
N GLY A 119 12.38 -6.70 3.65
CA GLY A 119 12.27 -7.64 2.53
C GLY A 119 11.60 -7.10 1.26
N ASP A 120 10.46 -6.44 1.42
CA ASP A 120 9.63 -5.95 0.31
C ASP A 120 9.67 -4.42 0.16
N ALA A 121 10.62 -3.73 0.80
CA ALA A 121 10.68 -2.28 0.78
C ALA A 121 11.61 -1.75 -0.32
N ALA A 122 11.15 -0.73 -1.03
CA ALA A 122 12.01 0.08 -1.87
C ALA A 122 12.93 0.94 -0.99
N VAL A 123 14.13 0.45 -0.70
CA VAL A 123 15.16 1.17 0.05
C VAL A 123 16.30 1.60 -0.85
N ALA A 124 16.75 2.84 -0.67
CA ALA A 124 17.99 3.30 -1.30
C ALA A 124 19.16 2.57 -0.65
N VAL A 125 19.67 1.51 -1.28
CA VAL A 125 20.90 0.85 -0.86
C VAL A 125 22.06 1.77 -1.24
N ARG A 126 22.72 2.38 -0.25
CA ARG A 126 23.99 3.06 -0.52
C ARG A 126 25.00 2.00 -0.97
N GLY A 127 25.40 2.06 -2.24
CA GLY A 127 26.49 1.24 -2.73
C GLY A 127 27.75 1.52 -1.92
N SER A 128 28.33 0.46 -1.36
CA SER A 128 29.77 0.36 -1.30
C SER A 128 30.27 0.36 -2.75
N GLU A 129 30.62 1.53 -3.27
CA GLU A 129 31.83 1.78 -4.07
C GLU A 129 31.97 3.31 -4.18
N GLY A 130 33.15 3.79 -3.78
CA GLY A 130 33.59 5.14 -4.10
C GLY A 130 33.96 5.23 -5.58
N GLU A 131 33.81 6.46 -6.09
CA GLU A 131 34.29 7.00 -7.36
C GLU A 131 33.68 6.51 -8.69
N PRO A 132 33.43 7.45 -9.64
CA PRO A 132 33.10 7.11 -11.01
C PRO A 132 34.35 6.70 -11.79
N VAL A 133 34.24 5.62 -12.55
CA VAL A 133 35.23 5.25 -13.57
C VAL A 133 34.95 6.06 -14.84
N ALA A 134 35.92 6.93 -15.16
CA ALA A 134 36.18 7.70 -16.40
C ALA A 134 35.12 8.73 -16.86
#